data_AF-A0A7X9C1J5-F1
#
_entry.id   AF-A0A7X9C1J5-F1
#
_cell.length_a   1.000
_cell.length_b   1.000
_cell.length_c   1.000
_cell.angle_alpha   90.00
_cell.angle_beta   90.00
_cell.angle_gamma   90.00
#
_symmetry.space_group_name_H-M   'P 1'
#
loop_
_entity.id
_entity.type
_entity.pdbx_description
1 polymer ?
#
loop_
_entity_poly.entity_id
_entity_poly.type
_entity_poly.pdbx_seq_one_letter_code
_entity_poly.pdbx_strand_id
1 'polypeptide(L)'
;MRSNNKHSAEELEKYIHLFLEDGISYKLLKDNYGLQLNKSNFRLKVLQYKEHGIDGITSSKRNNRYSKEFKEAVVKEYLNSEISYEDLTVKYNIPSVSTVRNWINRYTKGKLLRTSSPKPEVYTMKGRKTTQEEKIEIVRDYLKNNLSYTEAAEKHNVSYHNIYAWVQKYKEHGPDGLVDGRGRRKPDTIQTNEEKLRTENAALKARNEYLETENAALKKLKEVERELMLRKQDMKPNSKR
;
A
#
# COMPACT_ATOMS: atom_id res chain seq x y z
N MET A 1 14.88 1.94 23.61
CA MET A 1 14.07 1.11 22.68
C MET A 1 14.25 -0.35 23.04
N ARG A 2 13.21 -1.02 23.55
CA ARG A 2 13.27 -2.46 23.88
C ARG A 2 13.30 -3.26 22.57
N SER A 3 14.27 -4.17 22.45
CA SER A 3 14.34 -5.12 21.34
C SER A 3 13.04 -5.92 21.31
N ASN A 4 12.39 -6.01 20.14
CA ASN A 4 11.17 -6.81 19.97
C ASN A 4 11.48 -8.32 19.83
N ASN A 5 12.72 -8.73 20.14
CA ASN A 5 13.11 -10.13 20.15
C ASN A 5 12.65 -10.80 21.43
N LYS A 6 12.02 -11.95 21.25
CA LYS A 6 11.40 -12.75 22.31
C LYS A 6 12.43 -13.38 23.27
N HIS A 7 13.66 -13.57 22.80
CA HIS A 7 14.77 -14.19 23.53
C HIS A 7 16.09 -13.53 23.12
N SER A 8 17.04 -13.44 24.05
CA SER A 8 18.43 -13.06 23.77
C SER A 8 19.18 -14.19 23.04
N ALA A 9 20.37 -13.90 22.53
CA ALA A 9 21.20 -14.93 21.90
C ALA A 9 21.65 -15.98 22.93
N GLU A 10 22.01 -15.56 24.14
CA GLU A 10 22.44 -16.44 25.23
C GLU A 10 21.28 -17.30 25.76
N GLU A 11 20.07 -16.74 25.87
CA GLU A 11 18.87 -17.50 26.23
C GLU A 11 18.57 -18.59 25.19
N LEU A 12 18.69 -18.26 23.90
CA LEU A 12 18.49 -19.22 22.81
C LEU A 12 19.57 -20.31 22.80
N GLU A 13 20.83 -19.94 23.02
CA GLU A 13 21.94 -20.90 23.13
C GLU A 13 21.67 -21.91 24.25
N LYS A 14 21.23 -21.44 25.43
CA LYS A 14 20.85 -22.32 26.54
C LYS A 14 19.76 -23.31 26.13
N TYR A 15 18.70 -22.86 25.47
CA TYR A 15 17.64 -23.76 25.00
C TYR A 15 18.14 -24.77 23.96
N ILE A 16 19.11 -24.40 23.13
CA ILE A 16 19.71 -25.28 22.12
C ILE A 16 20.61 -26.33 22.78
N HIS A 17 21.43 -25.98 23.78
CA HIS A 17 22.20 -26.95 24.56
C HIS A 17 21.29 -27.95 25.26
N LEU A 18 20.24 -27.48 25.97
CA LEU A 18 19.24 -28.35 26.59
C LEU A 18 18.59 -29.31 25.58
N PHE A 19 18.37 -28.86 24.34
CA PHE A 19 17.79 -29.68 23.28
C PHE A 19 18.77 -30.72 22.71
N LEU A 20 20.04 -30.35 22.53
CA LEU A 20 21.04 -31.17 21.83
C LEU A 20 21.83 -32.09 22.77
N GLU A 21 22.18 -31.62 23.96
CA GLU A 21 23.02 -32.33 24.93
C GLU A 21 22.18 -33.06 25.96
N ASP A 22 21.21 -32.36 26.59
CA ASP A 22 20.35 -32.94 27.62
C ASP A 22 19.14 -33.71 27.06
N GLY A 23 18.99 -33.74 25.72
CA GLY A 23 17.92 -34.47 25.04
C GLY A 23 16.51 -33.96 25.32
N ILE A 24 16.38 -32.72 25.82
CA ILE A 24 15.10 -32.15 26.20
C ILE A 24 14.23 -31.89 24.96
N SER A 25 13.01 -32.42 24.96
CA SER A 25 12.09 -32.21 23.84
C SER A 25 11.64 -30.74 23.69
N TYR A 26 11.35 -30.31 22.45
CA TYR A 26 10.78 -28.98 22.17
C TYR A 26 9.52 -28.67 23.01
N LYS A 27 8.68 -29.68 23.28
CA LYS A 27 7.46 -29.51 24.06
C LYS A 27 7.81 -29.09 25.49
N LEU A 28 8.79 -29.75 26.11
CA LEU A 28 9.25 -29.41 27.45
C LEU A 28 9.89 -28.02 27.49
N LEU A 29 10.71 -27.67 26.48
CA LEU A 29 11.30 -26.32 26.38
C LEU A 29 10.24 -25.22 26.32
N LYS A 30 9.15 -25.47 25.58
CA LYS A 30 8.03 -24.53 25.46
C LYS A 30 7.24 -24.41 26.76
N ASP A 31 6.87 -25.55 27.35
CA ASP A 31 5.92 -25.60 28.46
C ASP A 31 6.60 -25.24 29.81
N ASN A 32 7.85 -25.69 30.04
CA ASN A 32 8.54 -25.55 31.32
C ASN A 32 9.65 -24.50 31.33
N TYR A 33 10.32 -24.29 30.19
CA TYR A 33 11.47 -23.37 30.11
C TYR A 33 11.12 -22.03 29.45
N GLY A 34 9.88 -21.85 29.00
CA GLY A 34 9.38 -20.58 28.46
C GLY A 34 9.79 -20.29 27.01
N LEU A 35 10.16 -21.29 26.21
CA LEU A 35 10.51 -21.09 24.80
C LEU A 35 9.31 -20.55 24.01
N GLN A 36 9.37 -19.27 23.64
CA GLN A 36 8.29 -18.56 22.91
C GLN A 36 8.39 -18.69 21.37
N LEU A 37 9.36 -19.44 20.85
CA LEU A 37 9.51 -19.70 19.41
C LEU A 37 8.62 -20.84 18.97
N ASN A 38 8.10 -20.74 17.74
CA ASN A 38 7.42 -21.88 17.12
C ASN A 38 8.45 -22.97 16.75
N LYS A 39 7.97 -24.21 16.59
CA LYS A 39 8.81 -25.39 16.36
C LYS A 39 9.75 -25.23 15.16
N SER A 40 9.24 -24.70 14.05
CA SER A 40 10.03 -24.52 12.82
C SER A 40 11.13 -23.47 12.97
N ASN A 41 10.86 -22.32 13.58
CA ASN A 41 11.89 -21.30 13.84
C ASN A 41 12.92 -21.79 14.85
N PHE A 42 12.49 -22.51 15.89
CA PHE A 42 13.43 -23.11 16.84
C PHE A 42 14.34 -24.12 16.14
N ARG A 43 13.79 -25.02 15.32
CA ARG A 43 14.57 -25.96 14.51
C ARG A 43 15.57 -25.23 13.60
N LEU A 44 15.14 -24.15 12.92
CA LEU A 44 16.04 -23.34 12.10
C LEU A 44 17.21 -22.76 12.93
N LYS A 45 16.92 -22.26 14.14
CA LYS A 45 17.95 -21.73 15.04
C LYS A 45 18.92 -22.81 15.51
N VAL A 46 18.44 -24.02 15.80
CA VAL A 46 19.30 -25.17 16.09
C VAL A 46 20.23 -25.48 14.92
N LEU A 47 19.73 -25.46 13.69
CA LEU A 47 20.57 -25.72 12.50
C LEU A 47 21.59 -24.61 12.26
N GLN A 48 21.20 -23.34 12.42
CA GLN A 48 22.11 -22.20 12.32
C GLN A 48 23.20 -22.25 13.39
N TYR A 49 22.85 -22.66 14.61
CA TYR A 49 23.81 -22.85 15.69
C TYR A 49 24.80 -23.98 15.41
N LYS A 50 24.33 -25.10 14.86
CA LYS A 50 25.22 -26.21 14.50
C LYS A 50 26.26 -25.83 13.45
N GLU A 51 25.89 -24.96 12.49
CA GLU A 51 26.77 -24.56 11.40
C GLU A 51 27.68 -23.36 11.79
N HIS A 52 27.13 -22.36 12.47
CA HIS A 52 27.79 -21.06 12.70
C HIS A 52 27.94 -20.70 14.19
N GLY A 53 27.61 -21.61 15.11
CA GLY A 53 27.62 -21.36 16.55
C GLY A 53 26.70 -20.21 16.97
N ILE A 54 27.12 -19.47 18.00
CA ILE A 54 26.39 -18.32 18.55
C ILE A 54 26.11 -17.24 17.51
N ASP A 55 26.99 -17.07 16.51
CA ASP A 55 26.83 -16.09 15.44
C ASP A 55 25.63 -16.40 14.52
N GLY A 56 25.29 -17.68 14.36
CA GLY A 56 24.13 -18.12 13.57
C GLY A 56 22.78 -17.77 14.19
N ILE A 57 22.74 -17.67 15.52
CA ILE A 57 21.52 -17.38 16.27
C ILE A 57 21.43 -15.93 16.73
N THR A 58 22.55 -15.19 16.68
CA THR A 58 22.62 -13.78 17.07
C THR A 58 21.78 -12.90 16.15
N SER A 59 20.87 -12.13 16.74
CA SER A 59 20.02 -11.19 16.02
C SER A 59 20.68 -9.82 15.88
N SER A 60 20.73 -9.28 14.66
CA SER A 60 21.15 -7.89 14.46
C SER A 60 20.05 -6.90 14.87
N LYS A 61 20.46 -5.78 15.49
CA LYS A 61 19.57 -4.63 15.77
C LYS A 61 19.19 -3.87 14.50
N ARG A 62 19.96 -4.01 13.42
CA ARG A 62 19.73 -3.36 12.13
C ARG A 62 19.24 -4.38 11.12
N ASN A 63 18.46 -3.93 10.14
CA ASN A 63 18.05 -4.77 9.02
C ASN A 63 19.26 -5.26 8.23
N ASN A 64 19.30 -6.56 7.91
CA ASN A 64 20.35 -7.13 7.08
C ASN A 64 20.31 -6.55 5.67
N ARG A 65 21.47 -6.13 5.18
CA ARG A 65 21.65 -5.63 3.81
C ARG A 65 22.46 -6.65 3.04
N TYR A 66 21.92 -7.05 1.89
CA TYR A 66 22.56 -7.99 0.98
C TYR A 66 22.75 -7.31 -0.36
N SER A 67 23.94 -7.43 -0.94
CA SER A 67 24.25 -6.92 -2.27
C SER A 67 23.45 -7.67 -3.34
N LYS A 68 23.36 -7.09 -4.54
CA LYS A 68 22.65 -7.73 -5.66
C LYS A 68 23.37 -9.00 -6.07
N GLU A 69 24.69 -8.93 -6.14
CA GLU A 69 25.61 -9.99 -6.53
C GLU A 69 25.48 -11.18 -5.58
N PHE A 70 25.41 -10.92 -4.27
CA PHE A 70 25.19 -11.96 -3.27
C PHE A 70 23.84 -12.65 -3.45
N LYS A 71 22.74 -11.88 -3.63
CA LYS A 71 21.41 -12.46 -3.85
C LYS A 71 21.37 -13.31 -5.11
N GLU A 72 22.02 -12.86 -6.19
CA GLU A 72 22.12 -13.62 -7.43
C GLU A 72 22.93 -14.90 -7.26
N ALA A 73 24.01 -14.89 -6.47
CA ALA A 73 24.79 -16.09 -6.17
C ALA A 73 23.93 -17.14 -5.44
N VAL A 74 23.20 -16.75 -4.38
CA VAL A 74 22.31 -17.66 -3.65
C VAL A 74 21.22 -18.25 -4.55
N VAL A 75 20.64 -17.43 -5.43
CA VAL A 75 19.59 -17.88 -6.34
C VAL A 75 20.14 -18.81 -7.43
N LYS A 76 21.32 -18.50 -8.00
CA LYS A 76 21.97 -19.37 -8.98
C LYS A 76 22.33 -20.72 -8.37
N GLU A 77 22.80 -20.75 -7.13
CA GLU A 77 23.06 -22.01 -6.44
C GLU A 77 21.78 -22.84 -6.30
N TYR A 78 20.66 -22.23 -5.88
CA TYR A 78 19.36 -22.92 -5.82
C TYR A 78 18.91 -23.51 -7.17
N LEU A 79 19.17 -22.81 -8.27
CA LEU A 79 18.76 -23.27 -9.60
C LEU A 79 19.68 -24.36 -10.17
N ASN A 80 20.93 -24.41 -9.74
CA ASN A 80 21.94 -25.34 -10.24
C ASN A 80 22.10 -26.59 -9.37
N SER A 81 21.43 -26.67 -8.22
CA SER A 81 21.58 -27.75 -7.25
C SER A 81 20.26 -28.11 -6.58
N GLU A 82 20.12 -29.35 -6.13
CA GLU A 82 18.94 -29.83 -5.39
C GLU A 82 18.99 -29.42 -3.90
N ILE A 83 19.32 -28.15 -3.62
CA ILE A 83 19.44 -27.63 -2.27
C ILE A 83 18.12 -26.99 -1.84
N SER A 84 17.65 -27.28 -0.62
CA SER A 84 16.41 -26.69 -0.11
C SER A 84 16.59 -25.21 0.28
N TYR A 85 15.46 -24.50 0.42
CA TYR A 85 15.49 -23.13 0.94
C TYR A 85 16.09 -23.06 2.35
N GLU A 86 15.85 -24.08 3.18
CA GLU A 86 16.36 -24.15 4.55
C GLU A 86 17.88 -24.30 4.55
N ASP A 87 18.41 -25.18 3.70
CA ASP A 87 19.85 -25.43 3.60
C ASP A 87 20.60 -24.19 3.12
N LEU A 88 20.09 -23.48 2.10
CA LEU A 88 20.67 -22.20 1.68
C LEU A 88 20.62 -21.15 2.78
N THR A 89 19.55 -21.15 3.57
CA THR A 89 19.38 -20.22 4.68
C THR A 89 20.42 -20.47 5.77
N VAL A 90 20.71 -21.74 6.07
CA VAL A 90 21.75 -22.14 7.02
C VAL A 90 23.13 -21.87 6.44
N LYS A 91 23.44 -22.35 5.23
CA LYS A 91 24.73 -22.20 4.55
C LYS A 91 25.21 -20.74 4.49
N TYR A 92 24.31 -19.83 4.13
CA TYR A 92 24.62 -18.41 3.99
C TYR A 92 24.34 -17.56 5.24
N ASN A 93 24.02 -18.20 6.37
CA ASN A 93 23.64 -17.56 7.63
C ASN A 93 22.58 -16.45 7.46
N ILE A 94 21.54 -16.74 6.68
CA ILE A 94 20.43 -15.82 6.45
C ILE A 94 19.40 -16.04 7.58
N PRO A 95 18.96 -15.02 8.33
CA PRO A 95 18.12 -15.26 9.51
C PRO A 95 16.72 -15.85 9.26
N SER A 96 16.24 -15.87 8.01
CA SER A 96 14.90 -16.35 7.68
C SER A 96 14.84 -17.03 6.31
N VAL A 97 14.22 -18.21 6.27
CA VAL A 97 13.92 -18.97 5.05
C VAL A 97 13.05 -18.18 4.08
N SER A 98 12.16 -17.34 4.61
CA SER A 98 11.30 -16.48 3.80
C SER A 98 12.10 -15.49 2.96
N THR A 99 13.27 -15.04 3.43
CA THR A 99 14.17 -14.15 2.70
C THR A 99 14.69 -14.82 1.42
N VAL A 100 15.21 -16.04 1.54
CA VAL A 100 15.73 -16.83 0.42
C VAL A 100 14.61 -17.16 -0.56
N ARG A 101 13.47 -17.65 -0.05
CA ARG A 101 12.27 -17.93 -0.85
C ARG A 101 11.82 -16.71 -1.65
N ASN A 102 11.81 -15.53 -1.03
CA ASN A 102 11.42 -14.28 -1.70
C ASN A 102 12.39 -13.87 -2.80
N TRP A 103 13.70 -14.10 -2.64
CA TRP A 103 14.67 -13.83 -3.70
C TRP A 103 14.44 -14.75 -4.89
N ILE A 104 14.35 -16.05 -4.66
CA ILE A 104 14.11 -17.05 -5.73
C ILE A 104 12.80 -16.75 -6.46
N ASN A 105 11.70 -16.53 -5.72
CA ASN A 105 10.40 -16.18 -6.31
C ASN A 105 10.41 -14.89 -7.13
N ARG A 106 11.25 -13.91 -6.77
CA ARG A 106 11.40 -12.68 -7.56
C ARG A 106 12.16 -12.97 -8.84
N TYR A 107 13.27 -13.70 -8.74
CA TYR A 107 14.09 -14.05 -9.88
C TYR A 107 13.33 -14.89 -10.91
N THR A 108 12.64 -15.95 -10.48
CA THR A 108 11.85 -16.83 -11.38
C THR A 108 10.66 -16.13 -12.04
N LYS A 109 10.10 -15.09 -11.40
CA LYS A 109 9.06 -14.23 -11.97
C LYS A 109 9.62 -13.11 -12.87
N GLY A 110 10.90 -13.14 -13.22
CA GLY A 110 11.55 -12.10 -14.04
C GLY A 110 11.66 -10.75 -13.35
N LYS A 111 11.55 -10.68 -12.02
CA LYS A 111 11.68 -9.44 -11.23
C LYS A 111 13.12 -9.27 -10.75
N LEU A 112 13.64 -8.05 -10.89
CA LEU A 112 14.98 -7.70 -10.42
C LEU A 112 15.15 -7.93 -8.91
N LEU A 113 16.31 -8.49 -8.53
CA LEU A 113 16.77 -8.66 -7.14
C LEU A 113 17.37 -7.34 -6.64
N ARG A 114 16.53 -6.45 -6.12
CA ARG A 114 16.96 -5.11 -5.70
C ARG A 114 17.64 -5.12 -4.33
N THR A 115 18.62 -4.25 -4.12
CA THR A 115 19.20 -3.98 -2.80
C THR A 115 18.26 -3.05 -2.02
N SER A 116 18.11 -3.31 -0.71
CA SER A 116 17.32 -2.43 0.15
C SER A 116 18.20 -1.29 0.62
N SER A 117 18.19 -0.20 -0.13
CA SER A 117 18.90 1.04 0.20
C SER A 117 17.88 2.17 0.26
N PRO A 118 17.26 2.42 1.43
CA PRO A 118 16.43 3.60 1.61
C PRO A 118 17.33 4.83 1.39
N LYS A 119 17.05 5.62 0.34
CA LYS A 119 17.67 6.93 0.09
C LYS A 119 16.74 8.00 0.64
N PRO A 120 17.00 8.57 1.83
CA PRO A 120 16.10 9.54 2.47
C PRO A 120 15.85 10.76 1.58
N GLU A 121 16.84 11.15 0.77
CA GLU A 121 16.80 12.30 -0.14
C GLU A 121 15.63 12.19 -1.13
N VAL A 122 15.34 10.98 -1.59
CA VAL A 122 14.27 10.70 -2.56
C VAL A 122 12.87 10.90 -1.95
N TYR A 123 12.75 10.74 -0.63
CA TYR A 123 11.49 10.98 0.09
C TYR A 123 11.31 12.44 0.49
N THR A 124 12.40 13.21 0.60
CA THR A 124 12.39 14.64 0.98
C THR A 124 12.46 15.60 -0.22
N MET A 125 12.56 15.09 -1.45
CA MET A 125 12.51 15.87 -2.69
C MET A 125 11.27 16.78 -2.76
N LYS A 126 11.49 18.07 -3.03
CA LYS A 126 10.42 19.04 -3.28
C LYS A 126 9.75 18.76 -4.63
N GLY A 127 8.44 19.00 -4.70
CA GLY A 127 7.69 18.89 -5.95
C GLY A 127 8.14 19.94 -6.96
N ARG A 128 8.41 19.53 -8.21
CA ARG A 128 8.62 20.43 -9.35
C ARG A 128 7.40 20.43 -10.27
N LYS A 129 7.27 21.48 -11.09
CA LYS A 129 6.27 21.52 -12.17
C LYS A 129 6.64 20.44 -13.20
N THR A 130 5.65 19.63 -13.58
CA THR A 130 5.79 18.51 -14.52
C THR A 130 4.59 18.53 -15.47
N THR A 131 4.85 18.37 -16.77
CA THR A 131 3.79 18.33 -17.80
C THR A 131 3.10 16.97 -17.82
N GLN A 132 1.98 16.84 -18.53
CA GLN A 132 1.28 15.55 -18.63
C GLN A 132 2.10 14.53 -19.42
N GLU A 133 2.71 14.96 -20.52
CA GLU A 133 3.55 14.14 -21.38
C GLU A 133 4.73 13.58 -20.61
N GLU A 134 5.38 14.42 -19.80
CA GLU A 134 6.48 14.04 -18.93
C GLU A 134 6.04 13.01 -17.87
N LYS A 135 4.87 13.19 -17.25
CA LYS A 135 4.33 12.18 -16.31
C LYS A 135 4.08 10.84 -17.00
N ILE A 136 3.52 10.86 -18.22
CA ILE A 136 3.28 9.64 -19.01
C ILE A 136 4.60 8.95 -19.35
N GLU A 137 5.62 9.71 -19.76
CA GLU A 137 6.95 9.19 -20.05
C GLU A 137 7.59 8.53 -18.82
N ILE A 138 7.54 9.20 -17.66
CA ILE A 138 8.07 8.67 -16.40
C ILE A 138 7.39 7.36 -16.02
N VAL A 139 6.06 7.27 -16.15
CA VAL A 139 5.31 6.05 -15.85
C VAL A 139 5.62 4.94 -16.85
N ARG A 140 5.72 5.26 -18.15
CA ARG A 140 6.10 4.28 -19.18
C ARG A 140 7.52 3.76 -18.96
N ASP A 141 8.45 4.63 -18.62
CA ASP A 141 9.83 4.28 -18.29
C ASP A 141 9.89 3.37 -17.06
N TYR A 142 9.12 3.69 -16.01
CA TYR A 142 8.96 2.83 -14.83
C TYR A 142 8.45 1.42 -15.20
N LEU A 143 7.40 1.34 -16.03
CA LEU A 143 6.79 0.06 -16.44
C LEU A 143 7.72 -0.75 -17.35
N LYS A 144 8.37 -0.10 -18.32
CA LYS A 144 9.24 -0.74 -19.32
C LYS A 144 10.54 -1.24 -18.71
N ASN A 145 11.20 -0.41 -17.92
CA ASN A 145 12.51 -0.73 -17.32
C ASN A 145 12.38 -1.46 -15.97
N ASN A 146 11.15 -1.74 -15.54
CA ASN A 146 10.83 -2.39 -14.27
C ASN A 146 11.61 -1.74 -13.11
N LEU A 147 11.59 -0.41 -13.06
CA LEU A 147 12.33 0.40 -12.08
C LEU A 147 11.66 0.35 -10.70
N SER A 148 12.41 0.68 -9.67
CA SER A 148 11.88 1.05 -8.36
C SER A 148 11.25 2.44 -8.42
N TYR A 149 10.26 2.69 -7.57
CA TYR A 149 9.77 4.04 -7.36
C TYR A 149 10.91 4.98 -6.93
N THR A 150 11.87 4.49 -6.15
CA THR A 150 13.05 5.25 -5.75
C THR A 150 14.01 5.52 -6.91
N GLU A 151 14.22 4.54 -7.80
CA GLU A 151 15.10 4.67 -8.97
C GLU A 151 14.47 5.60 -10.01
N ALA A 152 13.16 5.47 -10.25
CA ALA A 152 12.43 6.39 -11.13
C ALA A 152 12.42 7.81 -10.57
N ALA A 153 12.32 7.97 -9.25
CA ALA A 153 12.33 9.28 -8.58
C ALA A 153 13.68 9.99 -8.73
N GLU A 154 14.76 9.24 -8.57
CA GLU A 154 16.12 9.74 -8.78
C GLU A 154 16.38 10.06 -10.25
N LYS A 155 16.06 9.14 -11.17
CA LYS A 155 16.29 9.30 -12.62
C LYS A 155 15.58 10.54 -13.17
N HIS A 156 14.35 10.78 -12.75
CA HIS A 156 13.50 11.86 -13.28
C HIS A 156 13.49 13.10 -12.38
N ASN A 157 14.23 13.08 -11.27
CA ASN A 157 14.26 14.12 -10.25
C ASN A 157 12.84 14.55 -9.83
N VAL A 158 12.03 13.57 -9.44
CA VAL A 158 10.65 13.74 -9.00
C VAL A 158 10.46 13.01 -7.68
N SER A 159 9.73 13.62 -6.73
CA SER A 159 9.41 12.97 -5.46
C SER A 159 8.82 11.57 -5.61
N TYR A 160 9.27 10.64 -4.77
CA TYR A 160 8.73 9.27 -4.66
C TYR A 160 7.19 9.24 -4.66
N HIS A 161 6.57 10.12 -3.87
CA HIS A 161 5.12 10.17 -3.68
C HIS A 161 4.38 10.51 -4.97
N ASN A 162 4.96 11.38 -5.81
CA ASN A 162 4.37 11.75 -7.09
C ASN A 162 4.41 10.58 -8.07
N ILE A 163 5.54 9.88 -8.17
CA ILE A 163 5.66 8.72 -9.07
C ILE A 163 4.71 7.62 -8.64
N TYR A 164 4.63 7.33 -7.33
CA TYR A 164 3.67 6.36 -6.81
C TYR A 164 2.24 6.74 -7.22
N ALA A 165 1.82 7.99 -6.98
CA ALA A 165 0.48 8.47 -7.32
C ALA A 165 0.20 8.40 -8.82
N TRP A 166 1.17 8.78 -9.67
CA TRP A 166 1.01 8.74 -11.12
C TRP A 166 0.90 7.31 -11.66
N VAL A 167 1.72 6.39 -11.17
CA VAL A 167 1.64 4.97 -11.57
C VAL A 167 0.28 4.37 -11.21
N GLN A 168 -0.28 4.69 -10.05
CA GLN A 168 -1.62 4.21 -9.69
C GLN A 168 -2.70 4.79 -10.61
N LYS A 169 -2.72 6.11 -10.80
CA LYS A 169 -3.69 6.76 -11.71
C LYS A 169 -3.59 6.27 -13.14
N TYR A 170 -2.38 5.99 -13.62
CA TYR A 170 -2.15 5.46 -14.95
C TYR A 170 -2.64 4.01 -15.10
N LYS A 171 -2.53 3.19 -14.05
CA LYS A 171 -3.08 1.82 -14.07
C LYS A 171 -4.59 1.81 -14.04
N GLU A 172 -5.20 2.76 -13.34
CA GLU A 172 -6.65 2.85 -13.16
C GLU A 172 -7.35 3.49 -14.37
N HIS A 173 -6.77 4.55 -14.92
CA HIS A 173 -7.41 5.41 -15.92
C HIS A 173 -6.55 5.64 -17.17
N GLY A 174 -5.44 4.92 -17.33
CA GLY A 174 -4.54 5.10 -18.47
C GLY A 174 -3.86 6.49 -18.51
N PRO A 175 -3.43 6.94 -19.69
CA PRO A 175 -2.82 8.26 -19.88
C PRO A 175 -3.69 9.43 -19.38
N ASP A 176 -5.01 9.27 -19.46
CA ASP A 176 -5.99 10.30 -19.08
C ASP A 176 -6.00 10.54 -17.56
N GLY A 177 -5.65 9.54 -16.76
CA GLY A 177 -5.49 9.68 -15.29
C GLY A 177 -4.41 10.68 -14.87
N LEU A 178 -3.51 11.08 -15.78
CA LEU A 178 -2.41 12.00 -15.51
C LEU A 178 -2.69 13.45 -15.96
N VAL A 179 -3.88 13.72 -16.51
CA VAL A 179 -4.36 15.06 -16.84
C VAL A 179 -4.44 15.91 -15.57
N ASP A 180 -3.96 17.16 -15.65
CA ASP A 180 -4.06 18.09 -14.53
C ASP A 180 -5.51 18.59 -14.36
N GLY A 181 -6.18 18.10 -13.32
CA GLY A 181 -7.56 18.46 -12.96
C GLY A 181 -7.68 19.40 -11.77
N ARG A 182 -6.60 20.08 -11.34
CA ARG A 182 -6.67 20.98 -10.17
C ARG A 182 -7.73 22.07 -10.39
N GLY A 183 -8.69 22.15 -9.46
CA GLY A 183 -9.78 23.13 -9.52
C GLY A 183 -10.83 22.86 -10.61
N ARG A 184 -10.78 21.72 -11.31
CA ARG A 184 -11.73 21.34 -12.36
C ARG A 184 -12.38 20.00 -12.03
N ARG A 185 -13.63 19.82 -12.46
CA ARG A 185 -14.33 18.54 -12.37
C ARG A 185 -13.57 17.49 -13.21
N LYS A 186 -13.42 16.27 -12.68
CA LYS A 186 -12.81 15.16 -13.43
C LYS A 186 -13.59 14.96 -14.75
N PRO A 187 -12.91 14.72 -15.89
CA PRO A 187 -13.57 14.37 -17.15
C PRO A 187 -14.49 13.14 -17.00
N ASP A 188 -15.58 13.08 -17.76
CA ASP A 188 -16.56 11.98 -17.73
C ASP A 188 -15.96 10.61 -18.06
N THR A 189 -14.80 10.58 -18.72
CA THR A 189 -14.02 9.38 -19.06
C THR A 189 -13.29 8.77 -17.84
N ILE A 190 -13.09 9.54 -16.78
CA ILE A 190 -12.32 9.15 -15.57
C ILE A 190 -13.23 9.04 -14.33
N GLN A 191 -14.43 9.61 -14.37
CA GLN A 191 -15.38 9.50 -13.26
C GLN A 191 -15.86 8.06 -13.07
N THR A 192 -15.69 7.55 -11.86
CA THR A 192 -16.36 6.33 -11.39
C THR A 192 -17.88 6.50 -11.44
N ASN A 193 -18.61 5.40 -11.66
CA ASN A 193 -20.08 5.44 -11.72
C ASN A 193 -20.71 6.08 -10.47
N GLU A 194 -20.12 5.86 -9.29
CA GLU A 194 -20.54 6.47 -8.04
C GLU A 194 -20.34 7.99 -8.02
N GLU A 195 -19.24 8.49 -8.59
CA GLU A 195 -18.97 9.93 -8.68
C GLU A 195 -19.97 10.59 -9.64
N LYS A 196 -20.29 9.94 -10.78
CA LYS A 196 -21.35 10.38 -11.69
C LYS A 196 -22.70 10.46 -10.97
N LEU A 197 -23.09 9.39 -10.29
CA LEU A 197 -24.35 9.32 -9.53
C LEU A 197 -24.45 10.40 -8.45
N ARG A 198 -23.36 10.71 -7.73
CA ARG A 198 -23.37 11.78 -6.73
C ARG A 198 -23.60 13.15 -7.35
N THR A 199 -22.95 13.43 -8.49
CA THR A 199 -23.12 14.72 -9.17
C THR A 199 -24.51 14.87 -9.78
N GLU A 200 -25.06 13.80 -10.34
CA GLU A 200 -26.42 13.78 -10.87
C GLU A 200 -27.44 13.96 -9.74
N ASN A 201 -27.27 13.25 -8.63
CA ASN A 201 -28.11 13.44 -7.44
C ASN A 201 -28.04 14.87 -6.88
N ALA A 202 -26.86 15.48 -6.86
CA ALA A 202 -26.73 16.87 -6.41
C ALA A 202 -27.45 17.84 -7.36
N ALA A 203 -27.32 17.65 -8.68
CA ALA A 203 -28.02 18.44 -9.68
C ALA A 203 -29.54 18.26 -9.61
N LEU A 204 -30.02 17.03 -9.43
CA LEU A 204 -31.44 16.71 -9.26
C LEU A 204 -32.00 17.33 -7.98
N LYS A 205 -31.24 17.31 -6.87
CA LYS A 205 -31.65 17.97 -5.62
C LYS A 205 -31.77 19.48 -5.78
N ALA A 206 -30.79 20.13 -6.42
CA ALA A 206 -30.84 21.57 -6.68
C ALA A 206 -32.03 21.94 -7.58
N ARG A 207 -32.33 21.10 -8.59
CA ARG A 207 -33.52 21.28 -9.43
C ARG A 207 -34.82 21.10 -8.66
N ASN A 208 -34.90 20.12 -7.77
CA ASN A 208 -36.09 19.90 -6.95
C ASN A 208 -36.32 21.08 -5.99
N GLU A 209 -35.27 21.57 -5.33
CA GLU A 209 -35.35 22.74 -4.45
C GLU A 209 -35.86 23.97 -5.21
N TYR A 210 -35.32 24.21 -6.42
CA TYR A 210 -35.83 25.27 -7.30
C TYR A 210 -37.33 25.10 -7.60
N LEU A 211 -37.77 23.91 -8.03
CA LEU A 211 -39.18 23.64 -8.33
C LEU A 211 -40.09 23.76 -7.09
N GLU A 212 -39.60 23.40 -5.91
CA GLU A 212 -40.33 23.58 -4.65
C GLU A 212 -40.55 25.06 -4.33
N THR A 213 -39.52 25.89 -4.49
CA THR A 213 -39.64 27.34 -4.29
C THR A 213 -40.58 27.99 -5.31
N GLU A 214 -40.52 27.56 -6.57
CA GLU A 214 -41.43 28.02 -7.63
C GLU A 214 -42.88 27.64 -7.33
N ASN A 215 -43.13 26.39 -6.93
CA ASN A 215 -44.45 25.93 -6.52
C ASN A 215 -44.98 26.68 -5.29
N ALA A 216 -44.12 26.99 -4.32
CA ALA A 216 -44.49 27.78 -3.16
C ALA A 216 -44.90 29.21 -3.56
N ALA A 217 -44.18 29.83 -4.49
CA ALA A 217 -44.51 31.14 -5.03
C ALA A 217 -45.86 31.13 -5.77
N LEU A 218 -46.10 30.13 -6.62
CA LEU A 218 -47.36 29.96 -7.34
C LEU A 218 -48.56 29.73 -6.40
N LYS A 219 -48.37 28.99 -5.31
CA LYS A 219 -49.42 28.81 -4.28
C LYS A 219 -49.77 30.13 -3.60
N LYS A 220 -48.77 30.96 -3.24
CA LYS A 220 -49.00 32.29 -2.66
C LYS A 220 -49.71 33.21 -3.66
N LEU A 221 -49.33 33.18 -4.93
CA LEU A 221 -49.97 33.98 -5.97
C LEU A 221 -51.47 33.65 -6.11
N LYS A 222 -51.81 32.35 -6.16
CA LYS A 222 -53.21 31.89 -6.18
C LYS A 222 -54.00 32.31 -4.94
N GLU A 223 -53.35 32.37 -3.78
CA GLU A 223 -54.01 32.81 -2.55
C GLU A 223 -54.36 34.30 -2.60
N VAL A 224 -53.41 35.14 -3.02
CA VAL A 224 -53.64 36.58 -3.22
C VAL A 224 -54.73 36.81 -4.26
N GLU A 225 -54.75 36.05 -5.35
CA GLU A 225 -55.81 36.12 -6.36
C GLU A 225 -57.19 35.76 -5.78
N ARG A 226 -57.28 34.72 -4.94
CA ARG A 226 -58.52 34.36 -4.24
C ARG A 226 -58.98 35.45 -3.29
N GLU A 227 -58.08 36.00 -2.47
CA GLU A 227 -58.39 37.11 -1.57
C GLU A 227 -58.90 38.34 -2.34
N LEU A 228 -58.28 38.68 -3.47
CA LEU A 228 -58.73 39.77 -4.34
C LEU A 228 -60.11 39.51 -4.95
N MET A 229 -60.43 38.27 -5.32
CA MET A 229 -61.76 37.90 -5.82
C MET A 229 -62.84 38.01 -4.75
N LEU A 230 -62.55 37.56 -3.52
CA LEU A 230 -63.46 37.67 -2.36
C LEU A 230 -63.73 39.14 -2.03
N ARG A 231 -62.67 39.97 -1.96
CA ARG A 231 -62.79 41.43 -1.79
C ARG A 231 -63.68 42.10 -2.84
N LYS A 232 -63.64 41.61 -4.08
CA LYS A 232 -64.50 42.12 -5.17
C LYS A 232 -65.96 41.65 -5.06
N GLN A 233 -66.22 40.48 -4.46
CA GLN A 233 -67.58 40.00 -4.20
C GLN A 233 -68.25 40.78 -3.07
N ASP A 234 -67.53 41.11 -2.01
CA ASP A 234 -68.03 41.90 -0.87
C ASP A 234 -68.38 43.35 -1.25
N MET A 235 -67.84 43.87 -2.36
CA MET A 235 -68.12 45.21 -2.88
C MET A 235 -69.30 45.27 -3.86
N LYS A 236 -70.03 44.17 -4.11
CA LYS A 236 -71.26 44.23 -4.93
C LYS A 236 -72.45 44.70 -4.08
N PRO A 237 -73.25 45.70 -4.52
CA PRO A 237 -74.37 46.20 -3.73
C PRO A 237 -75.46 45.13 -3.60
N ASN A 238 -75.96 44.93 -2.39
CA ASN A 238 -77.07 44.03 -2.12
C ASN A 238 -78.37 44.68 -2.62
N SER A 239 -78.77 44.44 -3.87
CA SER A 239 -80.06 44.91 -4.36
C SER A 239 -81.18 44.06 -3.74
N LYS A 240 -81.71 44.52 -2.61
CA LYS A 240 -83.00 44.03 -2.10
C LYS A 240 -84.11 44.69 -2.94
N ARG A 241 -84.94 43.80 -3.49
CA ARG A 241 -86.15 44.07 -4.28
C ARG A 241 -87.28 44.58 -3.38
#